data_AF-A0A1Q9ATN0-F1
#
_entry.id   AF-A0A1Q9ATN0-F1
#
_cell.length_a   1.000
_cell.length_b   1.000
_cell.length_c   1.000
_cell.angle_alpha   90.00
_cell.angle_beta   90.00
_cell.angle_gamma   90.00
#
_symmetry.space_group_name_H-M   'P 1'
#
loop_
_entity.id
_entity.type
_entity.pdbx_description
1 polymer ?
#
loop_
_entity_poly.entity_id
_entity_poly.type
_entity_poly.pdbx_seq_one_letter_code
_entity_poly.pdbx_strand_id
1 'polypeptide(L)'
;MEPTLSDIDDMIVHEKMQAALEHQNEAWADGMADGIEPEIIADAAIALAMRETIRLRGEDGAEAMLVAVRERMLAGEFSPPRSLQ
;
A
#
# COMPACT_ATOMS: atom_id res chain seq x y z
N MET A 1 -22.15 -6.96 -23.71
CA MET A 1 -22.86 -6.83 -22.43
C MET A 1 -22.40 -5.51 -21.86
N GLU A 2 -23.30 -4.56 -21.63
CA GLU A 2 -22.92 -3.27 -21.02
C GLU A 2 -22.56 -3.52 -19.56
N PRO A 3 -21.46 -2.93 -19.05
CA PRO A 3 -21.07 -3.09 -17.65
C PRO A 3 -22.18 -2.56 -16.76
N THR A 4 -22.48 -3.29 -15.69
CA THR A 4 -23.45 -2.85 -14.68
C THR A 4 -22.86 -1.70 -13.87
N LEU A 5 -23.70 -0.97 -13.13
CA LEU A 5 -23.22 0.09 -12.24
C LEU A 5 -22.21 -0.43 -11.20
N SER A 6 -22.40 -1.67 -10.71
CA SER A 6 -21.45 -2.30 -9.78
C SER A 6 -20.09 -2.57 -10.44
N ASP A 7 -20.10 -3.05 -11.68
CA ASP A 7 -18.85 -3.30 -12.42
C ASP A 7 -18.07 -1.99 -12.66
N ILE A 8 -18.79 -0.88 -12.86
CA ILE A 8 -18.21 0.45 -13.00
C ILE A 8 -17.60 0.93 -11.67
N ASP A 9 -18.29 0.74 -10.54
CA ASP A 9 -17.77 1.10 -9.22
C ASP A 9 -16.50 0.31 -8.86
N ASP A 10 -16.48 -1.00 -9.14
CA ASP A 10 -15.30 -1.85 -8.93
C ASP A 10 -14.12 -1.40 -9.80
N MET A 11 -14.39 -1.05 -11.07
CA MET A 11 -13.37 -0.50 -11.98
C MET A 11 -12.80 0.82 -11.45
N ILE A 12 -13.64 1.71 -10.93
CA ILE A 12 -13.20 2.98 -10.34
C ILE A 12 -12.30 2.75 -9.12
N VAL A 13 -12.65 1.80 -8.25
CA VAL A 13 -11.82 1.47 -7.08
C VAL A 13 -10.46 0.92 -7.53
N HIS A 14 -10.45 0.05 -8.54
CA HIS A 14 -9.22 -0.51 -9.10
C HIS A 14 -8.31 0.58 -9.70
N GLU A 15 -8.87 1.49 -10.51
CA GLU A 15 -8.11 2.59 -11.11
C GLU A 15 -7.51 3.52 -10.04
N LYS A 16 -8.28 3.85 -8.99
CA LYS A 16 -7.77 4.66 -7.87
C LYS A 16 -6.64 3.96 -7.12
N MET A 17 -6.75 2.65 -6.92
CA MET A 17 -5.68 1.86 -6.31
C MET A 17 -4.43 1.84 -7.19
N GLN A 18 -4.58 1.68 -8.51
CA GLN A 18 -3.45 1.69 -9.44
C GLN A 18 -2.75 3.07 -9.42
N ALA A 19 -3.51 4.16 -9.54
CA ALA A 19 -2.94 5.51 -9.49
C ALA A 19 -2.22 5.79 -8.16
N ALA A 20 -2.76 5.30 -7.03
CA ALA A 20 -2.07 5.40 -5.76
C ALA A 20 -0.75 4.60 -5.76
N LEU A 21 -0.71 3.39 -6.30
CA LEU A 21 0.53 2.62 -6.40
C LEU A 21 1.58 3.33 -7.28
N GLU A 22 1.16 3.95 -8.38
CA GLU A 22 2.04 4.73 -9.26
C GLU A 22 2.67 5.91 -8.53
N HIS A 23 1.88 6.71 -7.80
CA HIS A 23 2.39 7.82 -6.99
C HIS A 23 3.40 7.37 -5.93
N GLN A 24 3.13 6.25 -5.26
CA GLN A 24 4.04 5.72 -4.24
C GLN A 24 5.36 5.23 -4.86
N ASN A 25 5.32 4.60 -6.03
CA ASN A 25 6.51 4.17 -6.76
C ASN A 25 7.34 5.35 -7.25
N GLU A 26 6.70 6.42 -7.73
CA GLU A 26 7.37 7.65 -8.15
C GLU A 26 8.07 8.31 -6.96
N ALA A 27 7.35 8.51 -5.84
CA ALA A 27 7.93 9.07 -4.61
C ALA A 27 9.12 8.24 -4.10
N TRP A 28 9.06 6.91 -4.25
CA TRP A 28 10.17 6.02 -3.92
C TRP A 28 11.38 6.24 -4.84
N ALA A 29 11.15 6.28 -6.15
CA ALA A 29 12.19 6.49 -7.14
C ALA A 29 12.88 7.85 -6.95
N ASP A 30 12.10 8.91 -6.73
CA ASP A 30 12.60 10.26 -6.47
C ASP A 30 13.44 10.31 -5.20
N GLY A 31 12.96 9.72 -4.10
CA GLY A 31 13.72 9.66 -2.86
C GLY A 31 15.07 8.95 -3.03
N MET A 32 15.10 7.85 -3.78
CA MET A 32 16.38 7.17 -4.08
C MET A 32 17.28 8.01 -5.01
N ALA A 33 16.70 8.73 -5.97
CA ALA A 33 17.46 9.62 -6.85
C ALA A 33 18.12 10.77 -6.09
N ASP A 34 17.47 11.24 -5.02
CA ASP A 34 18.00 12.24 -4.08
C ASP A 34 19.04 11.65 -3.10
N GLY A 35 19.29 10.34 -3.15
CA GLY A 35 20.29 9.66 -2.32
C GLY A 35 19.78 9.23 -0.94
N ILE A 36 18.47 9.18 -0.72
CA ILE A 36 17.87 8.71 0.53
C ILE A 36 17.88 7.17 0.54
N GLU A 37 18.33 6.58 1.65
CA GLU A 37 18.34 5.13 1.81
C GLU A 37 16.92 4.53 1.79
N PRO A 38 16.70 3.40 1.09
CA PRO A 38 15.38 2.76 0.99
C PRO A 38 14.70 2.50 2.34
N GLU A 39 15.48 2.14 3.36
CA GLU A 39 15.00 1.90 4.72
C GLU A 39 14.41 3.17 5.34
N ILE A 40 14.99 4.34 5.07
CA ILE A 40 14.49 5.63 5.54
C ILE A 40 13.18 6.00 4.83
N ILE A 41 13.10 5.76 3.52
CA ILE A 41 11.88 5.98 2.73
C ILE A 41 10.75 5.09 3.26
N ALA A 42 11.04 3.81 3.52
CA ALA A 42 10.09 2.86 4.07
C ALA A 42 9.54 3.31 5.44
N ASP A 43 10.42 3.67 6.37
CA ASP A 43 10.03 4.13 7.70
C ASP A 43 9.17 5.40 7.64
N ALA A 44 9.54 6.36 6.79
CA ALA A 44 8.77 7.58 6.57
C ALA A 44 7.37 7.29 5.99
N ALA A 45 7.29 6.39 4.99
CA ALA A 45 6.03 6.00 4.37
C ALA A 45 5.09 5.29 5.36
N ILE A 46 5.62 4.36 6.18
CA ILE A 46 4.85 3.67 7.22
C ILE A 46 4.36 4.67 8.28
N ALA A 47 5.22 5.58 8.75
CA ALA A 47 4.83 6.58 9.73
C ALA A 47 3.72 7.50 9.21
N LEU A 48 3.80 7.93 7.94
CA LEU A 48 2.75 8.72 7.31
C LEU A 48 1.44 7.94 7.18
N ALA A 49 1.49 6.71 6.67
CA ALA A 49 0.32 5.86 6.51
C ALA A 49 -0.39 5.60 7.86
N MET A 50 0.37 5.35 8.93
CA MET A 50 -0.18 5.18 10.27
C MET A 50 -0.86 6.45 10.81
N ARG A 51 -0.22 7.62 10.65
CA ARG A 51 -0.82 8.91 11.06
C ARG A 51 -2.14 9.19 10.34
N GLU A 52 -2.17 8.97 9.02
CA GLU A 52 -3.38 9.17 8.23
C GLU A 52 -4.47 8.15 8.57
N THR A 53 -4.10 6.90 8.84
CA THR A 53 -5.06 5.86 9.25
C THR A 53 -5.70 6.21 10.59
N ILE A 54 -4.90 6.63 11.57
CA ILE A 54 -5.42 7.08 12.86
C ILE A 54 -6.33 8.30 12.68
N ARG A 55 -5.93 9.27 11.84
CA ARG A 55 -6.74 10.46 11.55
C ARG A 55 -8.10 10.12 10.93
N LEU A 56 -8.15 9.12 10.05
CA LEU A 56 -9.35 8.73 9.31
C LEU A 56 -10.22 7.71 10.04
N ARG A 57 -9.62 6.82 10.84
CA ARG A 57 -10.27 5.62 11.39
C ARG A 57 -10.07 5.42 12.89
N GLY A 58 -9.33 6.30 13.56
CA GLY A 58 -8.97 6.16 14.97
C GLY A 58 -7.87 5.12 15.21
N GLU A 59 -7.47 4.99 16.47
CA GLU A 59 -6.41 4.06 16.90
C GLU A 59 -6.80 2.60 16.65
N ASP A 60 -8.03 2.21 17.00
CA ASP A 60 -8.57 0.86 16.77
C ASP A 60 -8.53 0.47 15.28
N GLY A 61 -8.86 1.42 14.39
CA GLY A 61 -8.81 1.21 12.95
C GLY A 61 -7.38 1.01 12.43
N ALA A 62 -6.41 1.69 13.04
CA ALA A 62 -4.99 1.53 12.72
C ALA A 62 -4.43 0.20 13.26
N GLU A 63 -4.85 -0.22 14.46
CA GLU A 63 -4.52 -1.54 15.02
C GLU A 63 -5.05 -2.66 14.11
N ALA A 64 -6.33 -2.59 13.70
CA ALA A 64 -6.92 -3.56 12.79
C ALA A 64 -6.15 -3.65 11.44
N MET A 65 -5.70 -2.51 10.91
CA MET A 65 -4.86 -2.49 9.71
C MET A 65 -3.52 -3.21 9.93
N LEU A 66 -2.85 -2.95 11.06
CA LEU A 66 -1.58 -3.60 11.38
C LEU A 66 -1.73 -5.11 11.56
N VAL A 67 -2.81 -5.57 12.19
CA VAL A 67 -3.12 -7.00 12.33
C VAL A 67 -3.29 -7.63 10.95
N ALA A 68 -4.06 -7.01 10.05
CA ALA A 68 -4.26 -7.52 8.70
C ALA A 68 -2.95 -7.57 7.88
N VAL A 69 -2.10 -6.53 7.96
CA VAL A 69 -0.78 -6.52 7.31
C VAL A 69 0.11 -7.63 7.87
N ARG A 70 0.10 -7.84 9.20
CA ARG A 70 0.83 -8.94 9.84
C ARG A 70 0.35 -10.30 9.37
N GLU A 71 -0.95 -10.52 9.25
CA GLU A 71 -1.51 -11.78 8.75
C GLU A 71 -1.06 -12.07 7.32
N ARG A 72 -1.11 -11.06 6.44
CA ARG A 72 -0.61 -11.14 5.06
C ARG A 72 0.89 -11.45 4.99
N MET A 73 1.68 -10.84 5.87
CA MET A 73 3.11 -11.13 6.02
C MET A 73 3.35 -12.59 6.43
N LEU A 74 2.60 -13.10 7.41
CA LEU A 74 2.68 -14.50 7.85
C LEU A 74 2.22 -15.49 6.77
N ALA A 75 1.31 -15.07 5.89
CA ALA A 75 0.91 -15.83 4.71
C ALA A 75 1.97 -15.82 3.59
N GLY A 76 3.05 -15.03 3.74
CA GLY A 76 4.13 -14.92 2.77
C GLY A 76 3.82 -13.99 1.60
N GLU A 77 2.79 -13.14 1.69
CA GLU A 77 2.35 -12.27 0.59
C GLU A 77 3.43 -11.28 0.14
N PHE A 78 4.30 -10.85 1.05
CA PHE A 78 5.40 -9.92 0.76
C PHE A 78 6.75 -10.62 0.52
N SER A 79 6.78 -11.96 0.56
CA SER A 79 8.01 -12.69 0.30
C SER A 79 8.38 -12.56 -1.19
N PRO A 80 9.67 -12.43 -1.53
CA PRO A 80 10.08 -12.44 -2.92
C PRO A 80 9.61 -13.73 -3.61
N PRO A 81 9.28 -13.69 -4.92
CA PRO A 81 8.86 -14.88 -5.64
C PRO A 81 9.94 -15.96 -5.48
N ARG A 82 9.52 -17.14 -4.99
CA ARG A 82 10.42 -18.29 -4.85
C ARG A 82 10.92 -18.66 -6.25
N SER A 83 12.20 -18.46 -6.52
CA SER A 83 12.83 -19.09 -7.69
C SER A 83 12.81 -20.59 -7.45
N LEU A 84 11.99 -21.33 -8.19
CA LEU A 84 12.13 -22.77 -8.30
C LEU A 84 13.50 -23.01 -8.93
N GLN A 85 14.48 -23.36 -8.11
CA GLN A 85 15.84 -23.73 -8.52
C GLN A 85 15.91 -25.23 -8.76
#